data_AF-A0A6G8G325-F1
#
_entry.id   AF-A0A6G8G325-F1
#
_cell.length_a   1.000
_cell.length_b   1.000
_cell.length_c   1.000
_cell.angle_alpha   90.00
_cell.angle_beta   90.00
_cell.angle_gamma   90.00
#
_symmetry.space_group_name_H-M   'P 1'
#
loop_
_entity.id
_entity.type
_entity.pdbx_description
1 polymer ?
#
loop_
_entity_poly.entity_id
_entity_poly.type
_entity_poly.pdbx_seq_one_letter_code
_entity_poly.pdbx_strand_id
1 'polypeptide(L)'
;MLVLAALVAVAVGTGAFLGRDRNTPDIDGLRTWRLEPSHVTGPVDHAQSPAVGGPHAPQWLNCGVYGAPVPEENAVHSLEHGAVWVTYRPGLASADVSRLVAGLPDTFVIVSPYPGLRAPVVVSAWGAQVALRGVDDERLGEFVRFYRRGVTTLEPGGPCHGGTGAPGRE
;
A
#
# COMPACT_ATOMS: atom_id res chain seq x y z
N MET A 1 -36.02 -37.81 54.17
CA MET A 1 -35.81 -36.50 53.50
C MET A 1 -34.60 -36.62 52.59
N LEU A 2 -34.82 -36.75 51.27
CA LEU A 2 -33.75 -36.66 50.28
C LEU A 2 -33.49 -35.19 49.96
N VAL A 3 -32.23 -34.76 49.95
CA VAL A 3 -31.82 -33.49 49.36
C VAL A 3 -30.94 -33.82 48.16
N LEU A 4 -31.52 -33.71 46.95
CA LEU A 4 -30.75 -33.74 45.71
C LEU A 4 -30.05 -32.39 45.55
N ALA A 5 -28.72 -32.39 45.55
CA ALA A 5 -27.92 -31.27 45.09
C ALA A 5 -27.83 -31.31 43.56
N ALA A 6 -28.44 -30.33 42.89
CA ALA A 6 -28.31 -30.11 41.46
C ALA A 6 -26.98 -29.40 41.16
N LEU A 7 -26.08 -30.09 40.46
CA LEU A 7 -24.87 -29.50 39.88
C LEU A 7 -25.25 -28.79 38.57
N VAL A 8 -25.31 -27.46 38.59
CA VAL A 8 -25.39 -26.65 37.37
C VAL A 8 -23.96 -26.44 36.88
N ALA A 9 -23.56 -27.18 35.84
CA ALA A 9 -22.32 -26.93 35.13
C ALA A 9 -22.49 -25.70 34.22
N VAL A 10 -21.98 -24.55 34.66
CA VAL A 10 -21.86 -23.36 33.81
C VAL A 10 -20.63 -23.57 32.92
N ALA A 11 -20.85 -24.00 31.68
CA ALA A 11 -19.83 -23.97 30.65
C ALA A 11 -19.57 -22.51 30.26
N VAL A 12 -18.56 -21.89 30.89
CA VAL A 12 -18.02 -20.60 30.44
C VAL A 12 -17.28 -20.87 29.15
N GLY A 13 -17.96 -20.69 28.02
CA GLY A 13 -17.33 -20.67 26.72
C GLY A 13 -16.34 -19.51 26.66
N THR A 14 -15.04 -19.81 26.78
CA THR A 14 -13.96 -18.86 26.48
C THR A 14 -13.91 -18.67 24.98
N GLY A 15 -14.90 -17.95 24.43
CA GLY A 15 -14.82 -17.39 23.10
C GLY A 15 -13.71 -16.34 23.10
N ALA A 16 -12.51 -16.74 22.71
CA ALA A 16 -11.47 -15.81 22.31
C ALA A 16 -11.98 -15.09 21.04
N PHE A 17 -12.74 -14.00 21.24
CA PHE A 17 -12.94 -13.01 20.20
C PHE A 17 -11.58 -12.39 19.94
N LEU A 18 -10.83 -12.97 19.00
CA LEU A 18 -9.69 -12.31 18.38
C LEU A 18 -10.24 -11.06 17.68
N GLY A 19 -10.19 -9.92 18.37
CA GLY A 19 -10.59 -8.64 17.82
C GLY A 19 -9.76 -8.36 16.58
N ARG A 20 -10.41 -8.37 15.41
CA ARG A 20 -9.79 -7.96 14.16
C ARG A 20 -9.29 -6.53 14.33
N ASP A 21 -8.00 -6.30 14.15
CA ASP A 21 -7.45 -4.94 14.12
C ASP A 21 -8.14 -4.20 12.98
N ARG A 22 -9.00 -3.23 13.31
CA ARG A 22 -9.79 -2.49 12.33
C ARG A 22 -8.92 -1.64 11.40
N ASN A 23 -7.63 -1.53 11.71
CA ASN A 23 -6.64 -0.80 10.91
C ASN A 23 -5.93 -1.66 9.85
N THR A 24 -6.33 -2.92 9.66
CA THR A 24 -5.81 -3.78 8.58
C THR A 24 -6.97 -4.38 7.75
N PRO A 25 -7.00 -4.17 6.42
CA PRO A 25 -8.07 -4.68 5.57
C PRO A 25 -7.93 -6.19 5.32
N ASP A 26 -9.02 -6.82 4.89
CA ASP A 26 -9.05 -8.24 4.50
C ASP A 26 -8.63 -8.44 3.05
N ILE A 27 -7.35 -8.20 2.74
CA ILE A 27 -6.83 -8.35 1.38
C ILE A 27 -5.96 -9.60 1.32
N ASP A 28 -6.33 -10.57 0.48
CA ASP A 28 -5.54 -11.79 0.30
C ASP A 28 -4.11 -11.46 -0.15
N GLY A 29 -3.13 -12.07 0.51
CA GLY A 29 -1.71 -11.83 0.24
C GLY A 29 -1.17 -10.45 0.67
N LEU A 30 -1.94 -9.66 1.42
CA LEU A 30 -1.46 -8.42 2.02
C LEU A 30 -0.32 -8.70 3.00
N ARG A 31 0.75 -7.91 2.88
CA ARG A 31 1.88 -7.91 3.81
C ARG A 31 2.00 -6.54 4.45
N THR A 32 2.31 -6.52 5.75
CA THR A 32 2.45 -5.29 6.52
C THR A 32 3.76 -5.28 7.31
N TRP A 33 4.27 -4.07 7.54
CA TRP A 33 5.50 -3.80 8.28
C TRP A 33 5.35 -2.55 9.13
N ARG A 34 6.05 -2.52 10.27
CA ARG A 34 6.25 -1.29 11.05
C ARG A 34 7.59 -0.70 10.64
N LEU A 35 7.56 0.52 10.14
CA LEU A 35 8.72 1.23 9.59
C LEU A 35 8.73 2.64 10.18
N GLU A 36 9.91 3.11 10.56
CA GLU A 36 10.12 4.46 11.07
C GLU A 36 10.51 5.41 9.93
N PRO A 37 9.95 6.63 9.87
CA PRO A 37 10.34 7.61 8.89
C PRO A 37 11.72 8.20 9.23
N SER A 38 12.52 8.44 8.21
CA SER A 38 13.81 9.13 8.34
C SER A 38 14.18 9.79 7.03
N HIS A 39 14.30 11.11 7.03
CA HIS A 39 14.76 11.84 5.85
C HIS A 39 16.28 11.69 5.70
N VAL A 40 16.71 11.23 4.52
CA VAL A 40 18.12 11.02 4.17
C VAL A 40 18.43 11.60 2.80
N THR A 41 19.72 11.85 2.54
CA THR A 41 20.21 12.26 1.24
C THR A 41 20.94 11.09 0.57
N GLY A 42 20.64 10.83 -0.70
CA GLY A 42 21.26 9.76 -1.47
C GLY A 42 20.46 8.44 -1.44
N PRO A 43 21.04 7.38 -2.02
CA PRO A 43 20.34 6.11 -2.25
C PRO A 43 20.12 5.32 -0.97
N VAL A 44 19.01 4.59 -0.91
CA VAL A 44 18.64 3.70 0.20
C VAL A 44 18.46 2.27 -0.30
N ASP A 45 19.09 1.31 0.39
CA ASP A 45 18.85 -0.11 0.15
C ASP A 45 17.63 -0.58 0.95
N HIS A 46 16.46 -0.56 0.30
CA HIS A 46 15.20 -0.97 0.93
C HIS A 46 15.05 -2.49 0.97
N ALA A 47 14.58 -3.00 2.11
CA ALA A 47 14.33 -4.44 2.27
C ALA A 47 13.12 -4.95 1.44
N GLN A 48 12.18 -4.06 1.12
CA GLN A 48 11.03 -4.35 0.26
C GLN A 48 11.26 -3.78 -1.13
N SER A 49 10.78 -4.50 -2.15
CA SER A 49 10.89 -4.11 -3.55
C SER A 49 9.54 -4.34 -4.25
N PRO A 50 8.83 -3.27 -4.66
CA PRO A 50 9.13 -1.85 -4.41
C PRO A 50 9.13 -1.50 -2.91
N ALA A 51 9.83 -0.42 -2.54
CA ALA A 51 9.83 0.07 -1.17
C ALA A 51 8.42 0.44 -0.66
N VAL A 52 8.23 0.31 0.66
CA VAL A 52 6.96 0.55 1.36
C VAL A 52 7.10 1.53 2.52
N GLY A 53 8.26 2.18 2.69
CA GLY A 53 8.55 3.03 3.86
C GLY A 53 10.03 2.96 4.27
N GLY A 54 10.35 3.56 5.42
CA GLY A 54 11.71 3.60 5.97
C GLY A 54 12.45 4.88 5.59
N PRO A 55 13.81 4.88 5.61
CA PRO A 55 14.59 6.04 5.21
C PRO A 55 14.32 6.46 3.76
N HIS A 56 14.12 7.74 3.50
CA HIS A 56 13.70 8.22 2.18
C HIS A 56 14.07 9.71 1.96
N ALA A 57 13.82 10.24 0.76
CA ALA A 57 14.28 11.58 0.39
C ALA A 57 13.49 12.68 1.11
N PRO A 58 14.06 13.86 1.43
CA PRO A 58 13.32 14.96 2.06
C PRO A 58 12.29 15.63 1.13
N GLN A 59 12.27 15.28 -0.15
CA GLN A 59 11.34 15.83 -1.14
C GLN A 59 10.47 14.71 -1.69
N TRP A 60 9.16 14.92 -1.72
CA TRP A 60 8.22 13.95 -2.29
C TRP A 60 8.27 13.91 -3.81
N LEU A 61 7.77 12.81 -4.37
CA LEU A 61 7.47 12.67 -5.79
C LEU A 61 6.05 13.17 -6.06
N ASN A 62 5.87 13.91 -7.15
CA ASN A 62 4.54 14.26 -7.64
C ASN A 62 3.73 12.99 -7.95
N CYS A 63 2.48 12.93 -7.51
CA CYS A 63 1.57 11.88 -7.89
C CYS A 63 1.18 12.01 -9.37
N GLY A 64 0.97 10.88 -10.03
CA GLY A 64 0.60 10.79 -11.43
C GLY A 64 1.18 9.56 -12.10
N VAL A 65 1.05 9.51 -13.43
CA VAL A 65 1.50 8.39 -14.26
C VAL A 65 2.88 8.69 -14.84
N TYR A 66 3.80 7.76 -14.67
CA TYR A 66 5.17 7.85 -15.16
C TYR A 66 5.42 6.78 -16.22
N GLY A 67 5.96 7.19 -17.37
CA GLY A 67 6.37 6.29 -18.45
C GLY A 67 7.71 5.59 -18.21
N ALA A 68 8.40 5.91 -17.10
CA ALA A 68 9.70 5.36 -16.73
C ALA A 68 9.75 5.09 -15.22
N PRO A 69 10.68 4.25 -14.74
CA PRO A 69 10.89 4.04 -13.31
C PRO A 69 11.18 5.37 -12.60
N VAL A 70 10.74 5.46 -11.35
CA VAL A 70 10.87 6.67 -10.52
C VAL A 70 11.87 6.41 -9.39
N PRO A 71 12.51 7.45 -8.84
CA PRO A 71 13.36 7.30 -7.65
C PRO A 71 12.52 6.79 -6.47
N GLU A 72 12.94 5.67 -5.87
CA GLU A 72 12.18 5.04 -4.77
C GLU A 72 12.08 5.96 -3.56
N GLU A 73 13.16 6.64 -3.22
CA GLU A 73 13.25 7.49 -2.04
C GLU A 73 12.25 8.67 -2.12
N ASN A 74 11.99 9.19 -3.32
CA ASN A 74 10.96 10.22 -3.51
C ASN A 74 9.55 9.64 -3.50
N ALA A 75 9.35 8.45 -4.09
CA ALA A 75 8.07 7.77 -4.06
C ALA A 75 7.66 7.37 -2.62
N VAL A 76 8.61 6.92 -1.80
CA VAL A 76 8.40 6.57 -0.39
C VAL A 76 7.97 7.77 0.44
N HIS A 77 8.55 8.95 0.24
CA HIS A 77 8.05 10.18 0.88
C HIS A 77 6.58 10.43 0.50
N SER A 78 6.21 10.25 -0.77
CA SER A 78 4.80 10.37 -1.17
C SER A 78 3.91 9.33 -0.49
N LEU A 79 4.41 8.12 -0.20
CA LEU A 79 3.70 7.13 0.62
C LEU A 79 3.48 7.62 2.06
N GLU A 80 4.45 8.33 2.63
CA GLU A 80 4.34 8.95 3.97
C GLU A 80 3.20 9.98 4.03
N HIS A 81 3.03 10.74 2.94
CA HIS A 81 1.90 11.66 2.71
C HIS A 81 0.58 10.94 2.36
N GLY A 82 0.58 9.61 2.25
CA GLY A 82 -0.61 8.79 2.01
C GLY A 82 -0.89 8.50 0.54
N ALA A 83 0.11 8.64 -0.34
CA ALA A 83 0.00 8.14 -1.70
C ALA A 83 -0.03 6.60 -1.73
N VAL A 84 -0.60 6.06 -2.80
CA VAL A 84 -0.46 4.65 -3.16
C VAL A 84 0.42 4.56 -4.40
N TRP A 85 1.45 3.73 -4.35
CA TRP A 85 2.33 3.49 -5.48
C TRP A 85 1.96 2.18 -6.17
N VAL A 86 1.38 2.31 -7.36
CA VAL A 86 1.02 1.21 -8.25
C VAL A 86 2.16 0.99 -9.23
N THR A 87 2.92 -0.08 -9.01
CA THR A 87 4.02 -0.46 -9.91
C THR A 87 3.61 -1.59 -10.83
N TYR A 88 4.05 -1.54 -12.09
CA TYR A 88 3.79 -2.61 -13.05
C TYR A 88 5.08 -3.14 -13.66
N ARG A 89 5.07 -4.42 -14.03
CA ARG A 89 6.24 -5.08 -14.62
C ARG A 89 6.51 -4.49 -16.02
N PRO A 90 7.75 -4.11 -16.35
CA PRO A 90 8.10 -3.71 -17.71
C PRO A 90 7.70 -4.78 -18.73
N GLY A 91 7.10 -4.35 -19.85
CA GLY A 91 6.62 -5.24 -20.90
C GLY A 91 5.17 -5.72 -20.73
N LEU A 92 4.40 -5.22 -19.75
CA LEU A 92 2.94 -5.29 -19.83
C LEU A 92 2.44 -4.64 -21.13
N ALA A 93 1.38 -5.21 -21.71
CA ALA A 93 0.77 -4.64 -22.91
C ALA A 93 0.25 -3.22 -22.62
N SER A 94 0.43 -2.29 -23.55
CA SER A 94 -0.01 -0.90 -23.37
C SER A 94 -1.49 -0.80 -23.04
N ALA A 95 -2.33 -1.65 -23.64
CA ALA A 95 -3.76 -1.72 -23.34
C ALA A 95 -4.04 -2.12 -21.88
N ASP A 96 -3.20 -2.96 -21.26
CA ASP A 96 -3.34 -3.36 -19.86
C ASP A 96 -2.93 -2.22 -18.93
N VAL A 97 -1.85 -1.51 -19.27
CA VAL A 97 -1.42 -0.31 -18.53
C VAL A 97 -2.50 0.78 -18.61
N SER A 98 -3.08 1.03 -19.78
CA SER A 98 -4.18 1.99 -19.91
C SER A 98 -5.41 1.60 -19.09
N ARG A 99 -5.78 0.31 -19.05
CA ARG A 99 -6.88 -0.15 -18.18
C ARG A 99 -6.56 0.00 -16.70
N LEU A 100 -5.32 -0.34 -16.30
CA LEU A 100 -4.83 -0.14 -14.95
C LEU A 100 -4.98 1.31 -14.51
N VAL A 101 -4.51 2.25 -15.34
CA VAL A 101 -4.57 3.69 -15.04
C VAL A 101 -6.02 4.18 -15.01
N ALA A 102 -6.86 3.79 -15.97
CA ALA A 102 -8.26 4.21 -16.03
C ALA A 102 -9.09 3.74 -14.81
N GLY A 103 -8.66 2.68 -14.13
CA GLY A 103 -9.31 2.17 -12.91
C GLY A 103 -8.87 2.86 -11.61
N LEU A 104 -7.91 3.78 -11.67
CA LEU A 104 -7.33 4.43 -10.49
C LEU A 104 -7.89 5.85 -10.29
N PRO A 105 -7.94 6.34 -9.03
CA PRO A 105 -8.27 7.73 -8.77
C PRO A 105 -7.15 8.66 -9.30
N ASP A 106 -7.56 9.87 -9.66
CA ASP A 106 -6.72 10.95 -10.20
C ASP A 106 -5.75 11.58 -9.18
N THR A 107 -5.89 11.25 -7.89
CA THR A 107 -5.23 11.92 -6.77
C THR A 107 -4.61 10.91 -5.82
N PHE A 108 -3.43 11.24 -5.30
CA PHE A 108 -2.69 10.41 -4.34
C PHE A 108 -2.36 9.00 -4.85
N VAL A 109 -2.09 8.89 -6.16
CA VAL A 109 -1.61 7.66 -6.79
C VAL A 109 -0.39 7.97 -7.64
N ILE A 110 0.64 7.15 -7.50
CA ILE A 110 1.79 7.12 -8.39
C ILE A 110 1.68 5.84 -9.21
N VAL A 111 1.80 5.93 -10.53
CA VAL A 111 1.87 4.75 -11.41
C VAL A 111 3.20 4.76 -12.13
N SER A 112 3.98 3.69 -12.08
CA SER A 112 5.25 3.61 -12.81
C SER A 112 5.68 2.16 -13.14
N PRO A 113 6.46 1.95 -14.21
CA PRO A 113 7.10 0.66 -14.42
C PRO A 113 8.18 0.43 -13.35
N TYR A 114 8.33 -0.82 -12.91
CA TYR A 114 9.34 -1.20 -11.91
C TYR A 114 10.13 -2.44 -12.37
N PRO A 115 11.43 -2.30 -12.72
CA PRO A 115 12.25 -3.41 -13.17
C PRO A 115 12.38 -4.53 -12.13
N GLY A 116 12.33 -5.78 -12.57
CA GLY A 116 12.51 -6.94 -11.69
C GLY A 116 11.25 -7.42 -10.96
N LEU A 117 10.09 -6.79 -11.17
CA LEU A 117 8.83 -7.31 -10.62
C LEU A 117 8.53 -8.71 -11.15
N ARG A 118 8.24 -9.64 -10.22
CA ARG A 118 7.78 -10.99 -10.55
C ARG A 118 6.28 -11.00 -10.88
N ALA A 119 5.49 -10.27 -10.09
CA ALA A 119 4.05 -10.10 -10.33
C ALA A 119 3.79 -9.08 -11.47
N PRO A 120 2.66 -9.15 -12.18
CA PRO A 120 2.29 -8.13 -13.16
C PRO A 120 2.16 -6.73 -12.58
N VAL A 121 1.56 -6.62 -11.39
CA VAL A 121 1.37 -5.36 -10.66
C VAL A 121 1.66 -5.60 -9.17
N VAL A 122 2.37 -4.66 -8.54
CA VAL A 122 2.55 -4.60 -7.08
C VAL A 122 2.09 -3.24 -6.60
N VAL A 123 1.29 -3.21 -5.53
CA VAL A 123 0.71 -1.99 -5.00
C VAL A 123 1.23 -1.78 -3.58
N SER A 124 1.79 -0.60 -3.33
CA SER A 124 2.44 -0.24 -2.06
C SER A 124 1.77 1.00 -1.44
N ALA A 125 1.70 1.02 -0.12
CA ALA A 125 1.44 2.19 0.72
C ALA A 125 2.41 2.15 1.90
N TRP A 126 2.45 3.19 2.74
CA TRP A 126 3.32 3.16 3.91
C TRP A 126 3.06 1.91 4.77
N GLY A 127 4.09 1.09 4.97
CA GLY A 127 4.06 -0.15 5.73
C GLY A 127 3.18 -1.26 5.16
N ALA A 128 2.68 -1.17 3.92
CA ALA A 128 1.74 -2.15 3.36
C ALA A 128 1.98 -2.44 1.88
N GLN A 129 1.83 -3.70 1.47
CA GLN A 129 1.98 -4.09 0.06
C GLN A 129 1.21 -5.36 -0.28
N VAL A 130 0.73 -5.42 -1.52
CA VAL A 130 0.14 -6.63 -2.11
C VAL A 130 0.64 -6.84 -3.54
N ALA A 131 0.95 -8.10 -3.87
CA ALA A 131 1.24 -8.52 -5.24
C ALA A 131 -0.04 -8.99 -5.92
N LEU A 132 -0.36 -8.39 -7.07
CA LEU A 132 -1.58 -8.65 -7.81
C LEU A 132 -1.34 -9.67 -8.92
N ARG A 133 -2.40 -10.39 -9.30
CA ARG A 133 -2.36 -11.40 -10.37
C ARG A 133 -2.50 -10.78 -11.76
N GLY A 134 -2.92 -9.51 -11.86
CA GLY A 134 -3.11 -8.79 -13.11
C GLY A 134 -3.62 -7.37 -12.87
N VAL A 135 -3.91 -6.65 -13.97
CA VAL A 135 -4.42 -5.27 -13.92
C VAL A 135 -5.89 -5.17 -13.49
N ASP A 136 -6.65 -6.25 -13.67
CA ASP A 136 -8.08 -6.34 -13.33
C ASP A 136 -8.31 -7.03 -11.96
N ASP A 137 -7.27 -7.15 -11.14
CA ASP A 137 -7.35 -7.80 -9.83
C ASP A 137 -8.16 -6.92 -8.85
N GLU A 138 -9.26 -7.44 -8.32
CA GLU A 138 -10.22 -6.72 -7.46
C GLU A 138 -9.56 -6.10 -6.21
N ARG A 139 -8.48 -6.74 -5.73
CA ARG A 139 -7.70 -6.28 -4.57
C ARG A 139 -7.05 -4.91 -4.81
N LEU A 140 -6.83 -4.50 -6.06
CA LEU A 140 -6.32 -3.16 -6.39
C LEU A 140 -7.26 -2.08 -5.84
N GLY A 141 -8.55 -2.20 -6.16
CA GLY A 141 -9.56 -1.24 -5.73
C GLY A 141 -9.71 -1.22 -4.21
N GLU A 142 -9.67 -2.39 -3.57
CA GLU A 142 -9.71 -2.50 -2.10
C GLU A 142 -8.51 -1.83 -1.43
N PHE A 143 -7.31 -2.12 -1.92
CA PHE A 143 -6.07 -1.54 -1.41
C PHE A 143 -6.07 -0.03 -1.53
N VAL A 144 -6.40 0.50 -2.73
CA VAL A 144 -6.45 1.94 -2.99
C VAL A 144 -7.51 2.62 -2.11
N ARG A 145 -8.69 2.03 -1.95
CA ARG A 145 -9.74 2.60 -1.09
C ARG A 145 -9.31 2.69 0.37
N PHE A 146 -8.58 1.69 0.86
CA PHE A 146 -8.20 1.62 2.28
C PHE A 146 -6.98 2.50 2.60
N TYR A 147 -5.95 2.47 1.74
CA TYR A 147 -4.65 3.07 2.06
C TYR A 147 -4.43 4.47 1.50
N ARG A 148 -5.14 4.88 0.44
CA ARG A 148 -4.98 6.23 -0.13
C ARG A 148 -5.47 7.30 0.86
N ARG A 149 -4.54 8.12 1.36
CA ARG A 149 -4.75 9.04 2.49
C ARG A 149 -5.38 8.33 3.69
N GLY A 150 -5.01 7.07 3.86
CA GLY A 150 -5.60 6.14 4.81
C GLY A 150 -4.84 6.06 6.11
N VAL A 151 -5.14 5.02 6.89
CA VAL A 151 -4.70 4.85 8.28
C VAL A 151 -3.19 4.69 8.48
N THR A 152 -2.42 4.42 7.42
CA THR A 152 -0.95 4.30 7.49
C THR A 152 -0.22 5.59 7.10
N THR A 153 -0.94 6.65 6.74
CA THR A 153 -0.38 7.97 6.44
C THR A 153 0.24 8.56 7.71
N LEU A 154 1.55 8.84 7.69
CA LEU A 154 2.24 9.43 8.85
C LEU A 154 2.15 10.95 8.86
N GLU A 155 2.02 11.57 7.68
CA GLU A 155 1.84 13.02 7.54
C GLU A 155 0.50 13.37 6.85
N PRO A 156 -0.64 13.20 7.55
CA PRO A 156 -1.95 13.58 7.01
C PRO A 156 -1.98 15.06 6.61
N GLY A 157 -2.37 15.34 5.36
CA GLY A 157 -2.38 16.69 4.79
C GLY A 157 -1.15 17.05 3.98
N GLY A 158 -0.13 16.18 3.95
CA GLY A 158 1.01 16.31 3.05
C GLY A 158 0.57 16.36 1.57
N PRO A 159 1.15 17.25 0.75
CA PRO A 159 0.80 17.34 -0.65
C PRO A 159 1.37 16.16 -1.44
N CYS A 160 0.70 15.77 -2.52
CA CYS A 160 1.31 14.88 -3.53
C CYS A 160 1.56 15.59 -4.86
N HIS A 161 1.76 16.91 -4.82
CA HIS A 161 2.10 17.74 -5.98
C HIS A 161 3.01 18.88 -5.50
N GLY A 162 3.70 19.57 -6.42
CA GLY A 162 4.66 20.62 -6.08
C GLY A 162 6.02 20.11 -5.55
N GLY A 163 6.25 18.80 -5.60
CA GLY A 163 7.52 18.15 -5.32
C GLY A 163 8.30 17.85 -6.59
N THR A 164 9.02 16.74 -6.59
CA THR A 164 9.91 16.31 -7.67
C THR A 164 9.20 15.49 -8.76
N GLY A 165 9.83 15.37 -9.92
CA GLY A 165 9.34 14.57 -11.04
C GLY A 165 8.21 15.24 -11.84
N ALA A 166 8.12 14.91 -13.12
CA ALA A 166 7.08 15.40 -14.01
C ALA A 166 6.28 14.20 -14.53
N PRO A 167 5.16 13.83 -13.88
CA PRO A 167 4.30 12.79 -14.41
C PRO A 167 3.79 13.19 -15.80
N GLY A 168 3.57 12.21 -16.66
CA GLY A 168 2.98 12.43 -17.97
C GLY A 168 1.61 13.09 -17.84
N ARG A 169 1.32 14.03 -18.75
CA ARG A 169 -0.06 14.41 -19.02
C ARG A 169 -0.68 13.23 -19.77
N GLU A 170 -1.58 12.50 -19.13
CA GLU A 170 -2.59 11.76 -19.89
C GLU A 170 -3.67 12.72 -20.37
#